data_AF-A0A2E5ZJJ5-F1
#
_entry.id   AF-A0A2E5ZJJ5-F1
#
_cell.length_a   1.000
_cell.length_b   1.000
_cell.length_c   1.000
_cell.angle_alpha   90.00
_cell.angle_beta   90.00
_cell.angle_gamma   90.00
#
_symmetry.space_group_name_H-M   'P 1'
#
loop_
_entity.id
_entity.type
_entity.pdbx_description
1 polymer ?
#
loop_
_entity_poly.entity_id
_entity_poly.type
_entity_poly.pdbx_seq_one_letter_code
_entity_poly.pdbx_strand_id
1 'polypeptide(L)'
;MGDLAPPEHSSLAYLGPTGTFTEQALYTQDDLTALDLRLAPSIPDVFRQVVAGEADLGFAAIENSIEGSVNVTQDTLAFEVDLLVQREVVISIELNLMVAPGTALADVERVCSYPHAIAQCRNWLGEHLPDAEVQATNSTADAARQLAEAPDGHTAAIAPGRAAVAYGLDVLAADIEDHPENQTRFVLVAVDGIPAPTGHDKTSLVVFQRADRPGSLLGILQEFAARSINLTRLESRPTKQGLGNYCFLMDLEGHVADELVADCLRNLNMKHGDVKFLGSYPAAGSNNAEVRSEASAASRLADEWLADLRSRIQGWPPVVPATARPGVATSVAEGGGFEPPEP
;
A
#
# COMPACT_ATOMS: atom_id res chain seq x y z
N MET A 1 15.38 -27.12 12.82
CA MET A 1 14.67 -26.58 14.00
C MET A 1 13.77 -25.49 13.46
N GLY A 2 12.47 -25.75 13.38
CA GLY A 2 11.43 -24.81 12.90
C GLY A 2 11.43 -24.54 11.40
N ASP A 3 10.79 -25.41 10.62
CA ASP A 3 10.27 -25.06 9.30
C ASP A 3 9.06 -24.16 9.55
N LEU A 4 9.30 -22.84 9.63
CA LEU A 4 8.23 -21.86 9.82
C LEU A 4 7.57 -21.65 8.46
N ALA A 5 6.60 -22.52 8.15
CA ALA A 5 5.56 -22.16 7.20
C ALA A 5 5.03 -20.78 7.63
N PRO A 6 4.84 -19.83 6.69
CA PRO A 6 4.25 -18.54 7.02
C PRO A 6 2.94 -18.77 7.77
N PRO A 7 2.61 -17.96 8.78
CA PRO A 7 1.37 -18.12 9.54
C PRO A 7 0.20 -18.16 8.56
N GLU A 8 -0.63 -19.20 8.63
CA GLU A 8 -1.86 -19.25 7.87
C GLU A 8 -2.73 -18.06 8.32
N HIS A 9 -2.80 -17.02 7.49
CA HIS A 9 -3.67 -15.89 7.75
C HIS A 9 -5.12 -16.39 7.69
N SER A 10 -5.90 -16.03 8.69
CA SER A 10 -7.28 -16.49 8.86
C SER A 10 -8.30 -15.35 8.81
N SER A 11 -7.86 -14.10 9.00
CA SER A 11 -8.71 -12.93 9.10
C SER A 11 -8.14 -11.69 8.42
N LEU A 12 -9.02 -10.82 7.92
CA LEU A 12 -8.66 -9.60 7.22
C LEU A 12 -9.58 -8.43 7.62
N ALA A 13 -9.00 -7.33 8.06
CA ALA A 13 -9.71 -6.08 8.34
C ALA A 13 -9.70 -5.15 7.11
N TYR A 14 -10.80 -4.45 6.84
CA TYR A 14 -10.89 -3.45 5.77
C TYR A 14 -11.87 -2.32 6.12
N LEU A 15 -11.75 -1.19 5.40
CA LEU A 15 -12.59 -0.02 5.62
C LEU A 15 -14.05 -0.30 5.24
N GLY A 16 -14.96 -0.15 6.21
CA GLY A 16 -16.40 -0.16 6.02
C GLY A 16 -16.99 1.20 5.60
N PRO A 17 -18.31 1.29 5.38
CA PRO A 17 -19.29 0.19 5.43
C PRO A 17 -19.14 -0.80 4.26
N THR A 18 -20.00 -1.82 4.21
CA THR A 18 -20.12 -2.69 3.02
C THR A 18 -20.52 -1.87 1.78
N GLY A 19 -20.18 -2.35 0.59
CA GLY A 19 -20.43 -1.68 -0.68
C GLY A 19 -19.41 -0.61 -1.08
N THR A 20 -18.30 -0.47 -0.35
CA THR A 20 -17.24 0.50 -0.70
C THR A 20 -16.35 0.03 -1.85
N PHE A 21 -15.59 0.94 -2.45
CA PHE A 21 -14.53 0.58 -3.40
C PHE A 21 -13.45 -0.31 -2.77
N THR A 22 -13.19 -0.17 -1.47
CA THR A 22 -12.30 -1.08 -0.73
C THR A 22 -12.84 -2.50 -0.74
N GLU A 23 -14.13 -2.69 -0.49
CA GLU A 23 -14.74 -4.02 -0.60
C GLU A 23 -14.73 -4.51 -2.05
N GLN A 24 -15.03 -3.66 -3.03
CA GLN A 24 -14.97 -4.03 -4.45
C GLN A 24 -13.57 -4.55 -4.84
N ALA A 25 -12.51 -3.84 -4.45
CA ALA A 25 -11.13 -4.25 -4.70
C ALA A 25 -10.78 -5.57 -4.00
N LEU A 26 -11.22 -5.75 -2.74
CA LEU A 26 -11.05 -6.99 -1.99
C LEU A 26 -11.69 -8.18 -2.72
N TYR A 27 -12.88 -8.00 -3.28
CA TYR A 27 -13.62 -9.05 -4.01
C TYR A 27 -13.04 -9.39 -5.38
N THR A 28 -11.98 -8.71 -5.83
CA THR A 28 -11.18 -9.16 -6.99
C THR A 28 -10.13 -10.20 -6.61
N GLN A 29 -9.97 -10.50 -5.31
CA GLN A 29 -8.94 -11.36 -4.77
C GLN A 29 -9.58 -12.57 -4.07
N ASP A 30 -9.79 -13.66 -4.80
CA ASP A 30 -10.47 -14.86 -4.30
C ASP A 30 -9.84 -15.41 -3.01
N ASP A 31 -8.49 -15.39 -2.93
CA ASP A 31 -7.74 -15.84 -1.76
C ASP A 31 -8.02 -14.99 -0.51
N LEU A 32 -8.22 -13.67 -0.68
CA LEU A 32 -8.53 -12.77 0.42
C LEU A 32 -9.99 -12.85 0.85
N THR A 33 -10.92 -13.04 -0.09
CA THR A 33 -12.36 -13.17 0.24
C THR A 33 -12.72 -14.46 0.97
N ALA A 34 -11.84 -15.48 0.92
CA ALA A 34 -12.01 -16.72 1.65
C ALA A 34 -11.71 -16.58 3.17
N LEU A 35 -11.16 -15.46 3.61
CA LEU A 35 -10.81 -15.17 5.00
C LEU A 35 -12.01 -14.69 5.82
N ASP A 36 -11.85 -14.66 7.16
CA ASP A 36 -12.77 -13.97 8.06
C ASP A 36 -12.67 -12.44 7.88
N LEU A 37 -13.61 -11.87 7.13
CA LEU A 37 -13.62 -10.47 6.75
C LEU A 37 -14.22 -9.58 7.85
N ARG A 38 -13.47 -8.56 8.29
CA ARG A 38 -13.83 -7.66 9.39
C ARG A 38 -13.90 -6.22 8.94
N LEU A 39 -15.01 -5.58 9.23
CA LEU A 39 -15.20 -4.16 8.95
C LEU A 39 -14.54 -3.31 10.04
N ALA A 40 -13.84 -2.27 9.62
CA ALA A 40 -13.36 -1.21 10.49
C ALA A 40 -14.00 0.13 10.12
N PRO A 41 -14.27 1.02 11.09
CA PRO A 41 -14.91 2.31 10.84
C PRO A 41 -13.98 3.34 10.20
N SER A 42 -12.66 3.10 10.22
CA SER A 42 -11.67 3.98 9.60
C SER A 42 -10.42 3.20 9.17
N ILE A 43 -9.62 3.76 8.25
CA ILE A 43 -8.34 3.16 7.83
C ILE A 43 -7.36 3.01 9.01
N PRO A 44 -7.19 4.02 9.90
CA PRO A 44 -6.38 3.83 11.10
C PRO A 44 -6.85 2.66 11.98
N ASP A 45 -8.17 2.44 12.07
CA ASP A 45 -8.70 1.30 12.84
C ASP A 45 -8.43 -0.04 12.15
N VAL A 46 -8.42 -0.11 10.81
CA VAL A 46 -7.94 -1.30 10.07
C VAL A 46 -6.52 -1.64 10.53
N PHE A 47 -5.62 -0.67 10.54
CA PHE A 47 -4.22 -0.90 10.89
C PHE A 47 -4.02 -1.22 12.37
N ARG A 48 -4.78 -0.59 13.27
CA ARG A 48 -4.75 -0.90 14.71
C ARG A 48 -5.21 -2.33 15.00
N GLN A 49 -6.25 -2.81 14.31
CA GLN A 49 -6.70 -4.20 14.46
C GLN A 49 -5.58 -5.19 14.07
N VAL A 50 -4.82 -4.88 13.02
CA VAL A 50 -3.68 -5.72 12.60
C VAL A 50 -2.54 -5.68 13.63
N VAL A 51 -2.15 -4.49 14.08
CA VAL A 51 -1.10 -4.32 15.10
C VAL A 51 -1.49 -5.00 16.43
N ALA A 52 -2.77 -4.97 16.80
CA ALA A 52 -3.28 -5.61 18.00
C ALA A 52 -3.39 -7.14 17.89
N GLY A 53 -3.17 -7.72 16.70
CA GLY A 53 -3.41 -9.13 16.42
C GLY A 53 -4.89 -9.51 16.44
N GLU A 54 -5.79 -8.52 16.33
CA GLU A 54 -7.21 -8.77 16.17
C GLU A 54 -7.49 -9.28 14.76
N ALA A 55 -6.84 -8.72 13.73
CA ALA A 55 -6.87 -9.26 12.37
C ALA A 55 -5.46 -9.62 11.89
N ASP A 56 -5.33 -10.64 11.04
CA ASP A 56 -4.02 -11.05 10.53
C ASP A 56 -3.52 -10.11 9.42
N LEU A 57 -4.46 -9.57 8.64
CA LEU A 57 -4.20 -8.71 7.49
C LEU A 57 -5.07 -7.46 7.52
N GLY A 58 -4.58 -6.37 6.94
CA GLY A 58 -5.32 -5.12 6.74
C GLY A 58 -5.36 -4.76 5.27
N PHE A 59 -6.50 -4.29 4.77
CA PHE A 59 -6.68 -3.87 3.38
C PHE A 59 -7.22 -2.44 3.30
N ALA A 60 -6.48 -1.56 2.62
CA ALA A 60 -6.82 -0.14 2.55
C ALA A 60 -6.36 0.52 1.24
N ALA A 61 -7.10 1.54 0.79
CA ALA A 61 -6.69 2.40 -0.31
C ALA A 61 -5.47 3.23 0.10
N ILE A 62 -4.50 3.41 -0.82
CA ILE A 62 -3.32 4.23 -0.60
C ILE A 62 -3.21 5.40 -1.57
N GLU A 63 -3.79 5.29 -2.76
CA GLU A 63 -3.63 6.26 -3.85
C GLU A 63 -4.76 6.13 -4.87
N ASN A 64 -5.24 7.26 -5.39
CA ASN A 64 -6.19 7.36 -6.50
C ASN A 64 -5.57 8.20 -7.63
N SER A 65 -5.80 7.83 -8.89
CA SER A 65 -5.19 8.49 -10.05
C SER A 65 -5.69 9.92 -10.30
N ILE A 66 -6.87 10.30 -9.78
CA ILE A 66 -7.47 11.63 -9.93
C ILE A 66 -7.33 12.45 -8.64
N GLU A 67 -7.72 11.88 -7.50
CA GLU A 67 -7.72 12.56 -6.19
C GLU A 67 -6.33 12.57 -5.51
N GLY A 68 -5.39 11.77 -6.03
CA GLY A 68 -4.04 11.62 -5.49
C GLY A 68 -3.99 10.70 -4.27
N SER A 69 -3.04 10.96 -3.38
CA SER A 69 -2.74 10.07 -2.26
C SER A 69 -3.77 10.09 -1.14
N VAL A 70 -4.05 8.91 -0.59
CA VAL A 70 -4.89 8.73 0.60
C VAL A 70 -4.06 9.10 1.83
N ASN A 71 -4.07 10.39 2.16
CA ASN A 71 -3.23 10.99 3.19
C ASN A 71 -3.30 10.27 4.54
N VAL A 72 -4.48 9.79 4.97
CA VAL A 72 -4.63 9.08 6.24
C VAL A 72 -3.87 7.76 6.24
N THR A 73 -3.94 6.99 5.14
CA THR A 73 -3.20 5.73 4.98
C THR A 73 -1.70 5.97 5.10
N GLN A 74 -1.21 6.95 4.35
CA GLN A 74 0.20 7.32 4.33
C GLN A 74 0.70 7.79 5.69
N ASP A 75 -0.03 8.70 6.34
CA ASP A 75 0.35 9.23 7.64
C ASP A 75 0.37 8.12 8.70
N THR A 76 -0.64 7.25 8.73
CA THR A 76 -0.70 6.16 9.72
C THR A 76 0.44 5.17 9.49
N LEU A 77 0.72 4.74 8.25
CA LEU A 77 1.86 3.87 7.93
C LEU A 77 3.21 4.53 8.26
N ALA A 78 3.35 5.83 8.02
CA ALA A 78 4.60 6.54 8.27
C ALA A 78 4.86 6.73 9.77
N PHE A 79 3.85 7.10 10.54
CA PHE A 79 4.04 7.68 11.88
C PHE A 79 3.39 6.93 13.04
N GLU A 80 2.39 6.07 12.80
CA GLU A 80 1.58 5.48 13.87
C GLU A 80 1.77 3.97 14.05
N VAL A 81 2.03 3.23 12.98
CA VAL A 81 2.10 1.76 13.00
C VAL A 81 3.33 1.23 12.27
N ASP A 82 3.85 0.09 12.71
CA ASP A 82 4.90 -0.65 12.01
C ASP A 82 4.27 -1.87 11.34
N LEU A 83 3.87 -1.68 10.08
CA LEU A 83 3.27 -2.70 9.23
C LEU A 83 4.05 -2.80 7.92
N LEU A 84 4.08 -4.00 7.36
CA LEU A 84 4.70 -4.31 6.08
C LEU A 84 3.62 -4.57 5.02
N VAL A 85 3.73 -3.89 3.89
CA VAL A 85 2.91 -4.13 2.70
C VAL A 85 3.30 -5.48 2.10
N GLN A 86 2.30 -6.33 1.91
CA GLN A 86 2.40 -7.70 1.42
C GLN A 86 2.02 -7.82 -0.06
N ARG A 87 1.14 -6.94 -0.53
CA ARG A 87 0.59 -6.95 -1.90
C ARG A 87 -0.01 -5.57 -2.21
N GLU A 88 0.03 -5.17 -3.47
CA GLU A 88 -0.84 -4.10 -3.97
C GLU A 88 -1.91 -4.63 -4.93
N VAL A 89 -3.07 -3.99 -4.94
CA VAL A 89 -4.20 -4.28 -5.82
C VAL A 89 -4.65 -2.98 -6.47
N VAL A 90 -4.81 -2.96 -7.79
CA VAL A 90 -5.27 -1.77 -8.53
C VAL A 90 -6.55 -2.16 -9.25
N ILE A 91 -7.61 -1.37 -9.06
CA ILE A 91 -8.87 -1.52 -9.80
C ILE A 91 -9.26 -0.20 -10.45
N SER A 92 -9.98 -0.30 -11.56
CA SER A 92 -10.70 0.83 -12.14
C SER A 92 -11.87 1.23 -11.23
N ILE A 93 -12.14 2.52 -11.19
CA ILE A 93 -13.22 3.12 -10.39
C ILE A 93 -14.43 3.32 -11.28
N GLU A 94 -15.36 2.37 -11.17
CA GLU A 94 -16.61 2.31 -11.92
C GLU A 94 -17.76 2.81 -11.05
N LEU A 95 -18.41 3.89 -11.48
CA LEU A 95 -19.58 4.45 -10.80
C LEU A 95 -20.85 3.99 -11.51
N ASN A 96 -21.78 3.45 -10.74
CA ASN A 96 -22.99 2.83 -11.27
C ASN A 96 -24.22 3.56 -10.72
N LEU A 97 -25.19 3.86 -11.59
CA LEU A 97 -26.51 4.34 -11.19
C LEU A 97 -27.38 3.15 -10.79
N MET A 98 -27.80 3.11 -9.53
CA MET A 98 -28.61 2.02 -8.98
C MET A 98 -29.90 2.52 -8.32
N VAL A 99 -30.91 1.67 -8.33
CA VAL A 99 -32.27 1.94 -7.84
C VAL A 99 -32.80 0.76 -7.02
N ALA A 100 -33.89 1.00 -6.29
CA ALA A 100 -34.64 -0.09 -5.69
C ALA A 100 -35.22 -1.03 -6.79
N PRO A 101 -35.32 -2.34 -6.54
CA PRO A 101 -35.80 -3.28 -7.55
C PRO A 101 -37.14 -2.91 -8.16
N GLY A 102 -37.20 -2.90 -9.50
CA GLY A 102 -38.41 -2.57 -10.26
C GLY A 102 -38.66 -1.08 -10.54
N THR A 103 -37.78 -0.17 -10.10
CA THR A 103 -37.81 1.25 -10.49
C THR A 103 -37.26 1.42 -11.90
N ALA A 104 -37.95 2.17 -12.77
CA ALA A 104 -37.43 2.50 -14.10
C ALA A 104 -36.66 3.82 -14.09
N LEU A 105 -35.75 4.00 -15.06
CA LEU A 105 -34.97 5.24 -15.18
C LEU A 105 -35.86 6.49 -15.32
N ALA A 106 -37.01 6.36 -15.97
CA ALA A 106 -37.97 7.45 -16.17
C ALA A 106 -38.68 7.89 -14.87
N ASP A 107 -38.63 7.07 -13.82
CA ASP A 107 -39.26 7.37 -12.52
C ASP A 107 -38.30 8.10 -11.57
N VAL A 108 -37.02 8.24 -11.95
CA VAL A 108 -35.97 8.85 -11.13
C VAL A 108 -36.12 10.37 -11.10
N GLU A 109 -36.41 10.91 -9.92
CA GLU A 109 -36.53 12.35 -9.65
C GLU A 109 -35.37 12.86 -8.78
N ARG A 110 -34.66 11.97 -8.09
CA ARG A 110 -33.55 12.31 -7.19
C ARG A 110 -32.36 11.37 -7.38
N VAL A 111 -31.16 11.93 -7.36
CA VAL A 111 -29.89 11.19 -7.39
C VAL A 111 -29.08 11.52 -6.14
N CYS A 112 -28.69 10.50 -5.36
CA CYS A 112 -27.89 10.67 -4.16
C CYS A 112 -26.51 10.00 -4.28
N SER A 113 -25.45 10.69 -3.84
CA SER A 113 -24.10 10.12 -3.68
C SER A 113 -23.15 11.06 -2.95
N TYR A 114 -21.90 10.64 -2.80
CA TYR A 114 -20.82 11.48 -2.33
C TYR A 114 -20.53 12.61 -3.35
N PRO A 115 -20.26 13.86 -2.92
CA PRO A 115 -20.07 14.98 -3.83
C PRO A 115 -19.04 14.76 -4.94
N HIS A 116 -17.93 14.07 -4.67
CA HIS A 116 -16.93 13.78 -5.72
C HIS A 116 -17.46 12.78 -6.75
N ALA A 117 -18.23 11.77 -6.33
CA ALA A 117 -18.83 10.82 -7.27
C ALA A 117 -19.87 11.50 -8.18
N ILE A 118 -20.69 12.39 -7.62
CA ILE A 118 -21.63 13.22 -8.40
C ILE A 118 -20.86 14.06 -9.43
N ALA A 119 -19.79 14.73 -9.01
CA ALA A 119 -19.00 15.58 -9.88
C ALA A 119 -18.32 14.77 -11.01
N GLN A 120 -17.98 13.51 -10.75
CA GLN A 120 -17.40 12.59 -11.73
C GLN A 120 -18.44 12.01 -12.70
N CYS A 121 -19.75 12.15 -12.47
CA CYS A 121 -20.79 11.62 -13.37
C CYS A 121 -21.63 12.74 -14.02
N ARG A 122 -21.13 13.98 -14.02
CA ARG A 122 -21.94 15.15 -14.34
C ARG A 122 -22.40 15.17 -15.79
N ASN A 123 -21.57 14.71 -16.74
CA ASN A 123 -21.98 14.72 -18.14
C ASN A 123 -23.10 13.71 -18.39
N TRP A 124 -22.96 12.50 -17.84
CA TRP A 124 -23.99 11.47 -17.95
C TRP A 124 -25.31 11.92 -17.31
N LEU A 125 -25.26 12.49 -16.10
CA LEU A 125 -26.43 13.04 -15.42
C LEU A 125 -27.09 14.17 -16.22
N GLY A 126 -26.32 15.09 -16.79
CA GLY A 126 -26.85 16.18 -17.60
C GLY A 126 -27.51 15.72 -18.90
N GLU A 127 -27.10 14.57 -19.44
CA GLU A 127 -27.69 13.98 -20.65
C GLU A 127 -28.94 13.14 -20.37
N HIS A 128 -28.94 12.36 -19.28
CA HIS A 128 -29.96 11.33 -19.02
C HIS A 128 -30.98 11.72 -17.94
N LEU A 129 -30.58 12.52 -16.95
CA LEU A 129 -31.39 12.95 -15.81
C LEU A 129 -31.25 14.46 -15.55
N PRO A 130 -31.49 15.34 -16.55
CA PRO A 130 -31.21 16.77 -16.44
C PRO A 130 -32.06 17.48 -15.37
N ASP A 131 -33.22 16.94 -15.04
CA ASP A 131 -34.18 17.52 -14.09
C ASP A 131 -34.09 16.90 -12.69
N ALA A 132 -33.24 15.87 -12.49
CA ALA A 132 -33.15 15.18 -11.21
C ALA A 132 -32.47 16.05 -10.13
N GLU A 133 -33.03 16.06 -8.92
CA GLU A 133 -32.43 16.71 -7.77
C GLU A 133 -31.21 15.92 -7.29
N VAL A 134 -30.08 16.60 -7.08
CA VAL A 134 -28.85 15.99 -6.58
C VAL A 134 -28.74 16.17 -5.07
N GLN A 135 -28.64 15.06 -4.34
CA GLN A 135 -28.49 15.05 -2.88
C GLN A 135 -27.13 14.49 -2.45
N ALA A 136 -26.41 15.23 -1.62
CA ALA A 136 -25.12 14.78 -1.07
C ALA A 136 -25.32 13.78 0.09
N THR A 137 -24.47 12.75 0.13
CA THR A 137 -24.35 11.78 1.23
C THR A 137 -22.91 11.75 1.78
N ASN A 138 -22.68 10.99 2.85
CA ASN A 138 -21.37 10.90 3.50
C ASN A 138 -20.37 10.03 2.71
N SER A 139 -20.86 9.06 1.95
CA SER A 139 -20.07 8.22 1.04
C SER A 139 -20.94 7.62 -0.05
N THR A 140 -20.32 7.07 -1.09
CA THR A 140 -21.03 6.35 -2.16
C THR A 140 -21.77 5.11 -1.63
N ALA A 141 -21.11 4.33 -0.77
CA ALA A 141 -21.72 3.18 -0.10
C ALA A 141 -22.89 3.59 0.83
N ASP A 142 -22.77 4.73 1.52
CA ASP A 142 -23.84 5.28 2.36
C ASP A 142 -25.07 5.68 1.53
N ALA A 143 -24.89 6.19 0.30
CA ALA A 143 -26.00 6.47 -0.60
C ALA A 143 -26.78 5.21 -0.99
N ALA A 144 -26.06 4.14 -1.37
CA ALA A 144 -26.68 2.86 -1.69
C ALA A 144 -27.40 2.26 -0.47
N ARG A 145 -26.77 2.32 0.72
CA ARG A 145 -27.39 1.87 1.97
C ARG A 145 -28.69 2.62 2.28
N GLN A 146 -28.65 3.95 2.22
CA GLN A 146 -29.84 4.79 2.48
C GLN A 146 -30.99 4.48 1.50
N LEU A 147 -30.67 4.31 0.22
CA LEU A 147 -31.64 3.92 -0.81
C LEU A 147 -32.29 2.55 -0.51
N ALA A 148 -31.50 1.57 -0.08
CA ALA A 148 -32.01 0.24 0.26
C ALA A 148 -32.85 0.22 1.54
N GLU A 149 -32.52 1.06 2.53
CA GLU A 149 -33.26 1.16 3.80
C GLU A 149 -34.61 1.87 3.65
N ALA A 150 -34.73 2.81 2.70
CA ALA A 150 -35.93 3.61 2.50
C ALA A 150 -36.26 3.79 1.00
N PRO A 151 -36.68 2.72 0.30
CA PRO A 151 -37.03 2.81 -1.11
C PRO A 151 -38.32 3.62 -1.30
N ASP A 152 -38.24 4.67 -2.10
CA ASP A 152 -39.37 5.56 -2.43
C ASP A 152 -39.84 5.45 -3.89
N GLY A 153 -39.13 4.65 -4.71
CA GLY A 153 -39.43 4.47 -6.13
C GLY A 153 -38.96 5.60 -7.04
N HIS A 154 -38.39 6.67 -6.48
CA HIS A 154 -38.03 7.90 -7.21
C HIS A 154 -36.58 8.34 -6.97
N THR A 155 -35.88 7.71 -6.04
CA THR A 155 -34.47 7.96 -5.74
C THR A 155 -33.57 6.92 -6.40
N ALA A 156 -32.50 7.40 -7.03
CA ALA A 156 -31.36 6.61 -7.47
C ALA A 156 -30.12 6.97 -6.66
N ALA A 157 -29.20 6.01 -6.51
CA ALA A 157 -27.90 6.22 -5.89
C ALA A 157 -26.78 6.04 -6.93
N ILE A 158 -25.69 6.78 -6.81
CA ILE A 158 -24.45 6.49 -7.54
C ILE A 158 -23.47 5.83 -6.58
N ALA A 159 -23.06 4.60 -6.86
CA ALA A 159 -22.13 3.86 -6.00
C ALA A 159 -21.32 2.79 -6.76
N PRO A 160 -20.32 2.15 -6.13
CA PRO A 160 -19.60 1.02 -6.74
C PRO A 160 -20.56 -0.14 -7.02
N GLY A 161 -20.29 -0.94 -8.06
CA GLY A 161 -21.11 -2.10 -8.40
C GLY A 161 -21.26 -3.09 -7.23
N ARG A 162 -20.24 -3.19 -6.36
CA ARG A 162 -20.30 -3.98 -5.12
C ARG A 162 -21.47 -3.58 -4.20
N ALA A 163 -21.82 -2.30 -4.13
CA ALA A 163 -22.91 -1.81 -3.29
C ALA A 163 -24.28 -2.34 -3.75
N ALA A 164 -24.50 -2.48 -5.05
CA ALA A 164 -25.74 -3.04 -5.58
C ALA A 164 -25.94 -4.49 -5.12
N VAL A 165 -24.88 -5.30 -5.15
CA VAL A 165 -24.91 -6.68 -4.64
C VAL A 165 -25.10 -6.72 -3.12
N ALA A 166 -24.39 -5.86 -2.38
CA ALA A 166 -24.44 -5.84 -0.92
C ALA A 166 -25.83 -5.44 -0.38
N TYR A 167 -26.54 -4.57 -1.10
CA TYR A 167 -27.82 -4.00 -0.66
C TYR A 167 -29.04 -4.45 -1.47
N GLY A 168 -28.86 -5.33 -2.46
CA GLY A 168 -29.96 -5.88 -3.27
C GLY A 168 -30.63 -4.83 -4.17
N LEU A 169 -29.83 -3.96 -4.78
CA LEU A 169 -30.29 -2.90 -5.69
C LEU A 169 -30.11 -3.30 -7.16
N ASP A 170 -30.93 -2.75 -8.03
CA ASP A 170 -30.82 -2.92 -9.48
C ASP A 170 -29.92 -1.83 -10.07
N VAL A 171 -28.99 -2.21 -10.95
CA VAL A 171 -28.16 -1.26 -11.71
C VAL A 171 -28.88 -0.88 -12.99
N LEU A 172 -29.24 0.40 -13.15
CA LEU A 172 -29.87 0.92 -14.37
C LEU A 172 -28.85 1.34 -15.43
N ALA A 173 -27.71 1.84 -15.00
CA ALA A 173 -26.61 2.22 -15.86
C ALA A 173 -25.28 1.95 -15.16
N ALA A 174 -24.40 1.22 -15.84
CA ALA A 174 -23.04 0.96 -15.38
C ALA A 174 -22.06 1.96 -16.00
N ASP A 175 -20.92 2.15 -15.34
CA ASP A 175 -19.76 2.90 -15.83
C ASP A 175 -20.12 4.31 -16.33
N ILE A 176 -20.84 5.07 -15.48
CA ILE A 176 -21.37 6.40 -15.79
C ILE A 176 -20.40 7.55 -15.48
N GLU A 177 -19.18 7.24 -15.05
CA GLU A 177 -18.13 8.22 -14.80
C GLU A 177 -17.61 8.89 -16.09
N ASP A 178 -17.28 10.16 -15.98
CA ASP A 178 -16.76 11.00 -17.06
C ASP A 178 -15.32 10.61 -17.46
N HIS A 179 -14.60 9.90 -16.60
CA HIS A 179 -13.19 9.53 -16.76
C HIS A 179 -12.95 8.03 -16.46
N PRO A 180 -13.04 7.15 -17.47
CA PRO A 180 -12.92 5.70 -17.27
C PRO A 180 -11.51 5.22 -16.88
N GLU A 181 -10.50 6.08 -17.03
CA GLU A 181 -9.11 5.82 -16.63
C GLU A 181 -8.87 6.05 -15.11
N ASN A 182 -9.93 6.34 -14.33
CA ASN A 182 -9.82 6.51 -12.89
C ASN A 182 -9.48 5.17 -12.24
N GLN A 183 -8.38 5.12 -11.50
CA GLN A 183 -7.89 3.91 -10.83
C GLN A 183 -7.58 4.22 -9.38
N THR A 184 -7.87 3.25 -8.51
CA THR A 184 -7.43 3.29 -7.11
C THR A 184 -6.54 2.11 -6.81
N ARG A 185 -5.44 2.41 -6.15
CA ARG A 185 -4.47 1.47 -5.63
C ARG A 185 -4.74 1.22 -4.16
N PHE A 186 -4.78 -0.06 -3.80
CA PHE A 186 -4.98 -0.60 -2.48
C PHE A 186 -3.76 -1.41 -2.07
N VAL A 187 -3.52 -1.49 -0.76
CA VAL A 187 -2.44 -2.28 -0.18
C VAL A 187 -2.98 -3.25 0.85
N LEU A 188 -2.42 -4.47 0.81
CA LEU A 188 -2.55 -5.46 1.85
C LEU A 188 -1.37 -5.32 2.81
N VAL A 189 -1.61 -5.26 4.11
CA VAL A 189 -0.57 -5.07 5.13
C VAL A 189 -0.64 -6.15 6.22
N ALA A 190 0.51 -6.48 6.79
CA ALA A 190 0.66 -7.41 7.92
C ALA A 190 1.70 -6.88 8.92
N VAL A 191 1.72 -7.40 10.14
CA VAL A 191 2.71 -7.03 11.16
C VAL A 191 4.13 -7.42 10.76
N ASP A 192 4.28 -8.58 10.13
CA ASP A 192 5.57 -9.13 9.72
C ASP A 192 5.40 -9.98 8.45
N GLY A 193 6.51 -10.39 7.86
CA GLY A 193 6.57 -11.09 6.59
C GLY A 193 6.97 -10.16 5.46
N ILE A 194 7.97 -10.59 4.69
CA ILE A 194 8.32 -10.00 3.40
C ILE A 194 8.08 -11.10 2.36
N PRO A 195 7.14 -10.89 1.41
CA PRO A 195 6.91 -11.82 0.31
C PRO A 195 8.21 -12.19 -0.42
N ALA A 196 8.24 -13.37 -1.05
CA ALA A 196 9.36 -13.74 -1.90
C ALA A 196 9.39 -12.86 -3.16
N PRO A 197 10.57 -12.52 -3.71
CA PRO A 197 10.67 -11.73 -4.93
C PRO A 197 10.01 -12.45 -6.10
N THR A 198 9.23 -11.70 -6.88
CA THR A 198 8.55 -12.18 -8.09
C THR A 198 9.26 -11.76 -9.37
N GLY A 199 10.19 -10.80 -9.28
CA GLY A 199 10.84 -10.16 -10.42
C GLY A 199 10.06 -8.96 -10.96
N HIS A 200 8.80 -8.80 -10.56
CA HIS A 200 7.97 -7.62 -10.79
C HIS A 200 7.47 -7.09 -9.44
N ASP A 201 8.42 -6.62 -8.65
CA ASP A 201 8.18 -6.16 -7.28
C ASP A 201 8.31 -4.65 -7.16
N LYS A 202 7.63 -4.11 -6.15
CA LYS A 202 7.84 -2.76 -5.63
C LYS A 202 8.38 -2.84 -4.20
N THR A 203 9.10 -1.80 -3.81
CA THR A 203 9.49 -1.57 -2.41
C THR A 203 9.02 -0.19 -1.99
N SER A 204 8.38 -0.10 -0.83
CA SER A 204 7.92 1.17 -0.25
C SER A 204 8.77 1.56 0.96
N LEU A 205 9.10 2.85 1.07
CA LEU A 205 9.97 3.40 2.10
C LEU A 205 9.43 4.75 2.60
N VAL A 206 9.75 5.08 3.84
CA VAL A 206 9.73 6.46 4.35
C VAL A 206 11.15 6.87 4.70
N VAL A 207 11.65 7.91 4.05
CA VAL A 207 12.99 8.46 4.30
C VAL A 207 12.85 9.75 5.08
N PHE A 208 13.32 9.75 6.33
CA PHE A 208 13.31 10.93 7.19
C PHE A 208 14.58 11.74 6.94
N GLN A 209 14.44 13.03 6.63
CA GLN A 209 15.61 13.89 6.43
C GLN A 209 16.32 14.13 7.76
N ARG A 210 17.65 13.91 7.82
CA ARG A 210 18.46 14.31 8.99
C ARG A 210 18.46 15.82 9.23
N ALA A 211 18.41 16.61 8.16
CA ALA A 211 18.35 18.07 8.20
C ALA A 211 17.73 18.61 6.91
N ASP A 212 16.85 19.59 7.04
CA ASP A 212 16.32 20.35 5.91
C ASP A 212 17.37 21.38 5.47
N ARG A 213 18.11 21.03 4.41
CA ARG A 213 19.13 21.86 3.79
C ARG A 213 19.09 21.70 2.27
N PRO A 214 19.47 22.74 1.50
CA PRO A 214 19.58 22.63 0.05
C PRO A 214 20.38 21.39 -0.37
N GLY A 215 19.83 20.61 -1.30
CA GLY A 215 20.45 19.38 -1.81
C GLY A 215 20.17 18.12 -0.99
N SER A 216 19.45 18.19 0.14
CA SER A 216 19.11 17.00 0.95
C SER A 216 18.30 15.96 0.17
N LEU A 217 17.20 16.37 -0.48
CA LEU A 217 16.41 15.48 -1.35
C LEU A 217 17.24 14.99 -2.55
N LEU A 218 18.06 15.85 -3.17
CA LEU A 218 18.92 15.44 -4.28
C LEU A 218 19.89 14.32 -3.86
N GLY A 219 20.48 14.42 -2.66
CA GLY A 219 21.36 13.38 -2.12
C GLY A 219 20.65 12.03 -1.93
N ILE A 220 19.38 12.05 -1.49
CA ILE A 220 18.52 10.86 -1.41
C ILE A 220 18.28 10.29 -2.81
N LEU A 221 17.83 11.12 -3.76
CA LEU A 221 17.52 10.70 -5.14
C LEU A 221 18.75 10.15 -5.88
N GLN A 222 19.94 10.66 -5.58
CA GLN A 222 21.20 10.17 -6.13
C GLN A 222 21.48 8.71 -5.75
N GLU A 223 21.04 8.23 -4.58
CA GLU A 223 21.25 6.83 -4.18
C GLU A 223 20.43 5.86 -5.04
N PHE A 224 19.28 6.28 -5.56
CA PHE A 224 18.47 5.49 -6.49
C PHE A 224 19.02 5.61 -7.92
N ALA A 225 19.27 6.85 -8.37
CA ALA A 225 19.75 7.12 -9.72
C ALA A 225 21.10 6.47 -10.03
N ALA A 226 22.03 6.46 -9.07
CA ALA A 226 23.35 5.82 -9.23
C ALA A 226 23.28 4.30 -9.42
N ARG A 227 22.14 3.68 -9.10
CA ARG A 227 21.89 2.23 -9.22
C ARG A 227 20.83 1.92 -10.26
N SER A 228 20.42 2.91 -11.06
CA SER A 228 19.36 2.78 -12.07
C SER A 228 18.04 2.22 -11.51
N ILE A 229 17.72 2.53 -10.25
CA ILE A 229 16.48 2.12 -9.61
C ILE A 229 15.39 3.12 -10.00
N ASN A 230 14.32 2.62 -10.63
CA ASN A 230 13.19 3.46 -11.01
C ASN A 230 12.32 3.78 -9.77
N LEU A 231 11.99 5.06 -9.59
CA LEU A 231 11.02 5.50 -8.58
C LEU A 231 9.66 5.65 -9.25
N THR A 232 8.66 4.94 -8.74
CA THR A 232 7.28 5.03 -9.24
C THR A 232 6.45 6.04 -8.46
N ARG A 233 6.87 6.39 -7.24
CA ARG A 233 6.21 7.41 -6.42
C ARG A 233 7.22 8.14 -5.53
N LEU A 234 7.03 9.44 -5.39
CA LEU A 234 7.80 10.30 -4.50
C LEU A 234 6.91 11.42 -3.96
N GLU A 235 6.66 11.42 -2.66
CA GLU A 235 5.83 12.43 -2.00
C GLU A 235 6.46 12.95 -0.71
N SER A 236 6.45 14.27 -0.52
CA SER A 236 6.90 14.90 0.72
C SER A 236 5.77 14.99 1.73
N ARG A 237 6.04 14.67 3.00
CA ARG A 237 5.11 14.83 4.12
C ARG A 237 5.76 15.58 5.28
N PRO A 238 5.06 16.53 5.92
CA PRO A 238 5.55 17.15 7.14
C PRO A 238 5.52 16.14 8.29
N THR A 239 6.62 16.02 9.02
CA THR A 239 6.77 15.07 10.16
C THR A 239 5.98 15.48 11.41
N LYS A 240 5.31 16.64 11.40
CA LYS A 240 4.59 17.24 12.55
C LYS A 240 5.48 17.55 13.77
N GLN A 241 6.81 17.38 13.67
CA GLN A 241 7.80 17.68 14.71
C GLN A 241 8.36 19.12 14.66
N GLY A 242 7.89 19.93 13.70
CA GLY A 242 8.33 21.31 13.50
C GLY A 242 8.22 21.75 12.04
N LEU A 243 8.11 23.06 11.79
CA LEU A 243 8.14 23.60 10.44
C LEU A 243 9.51 23.34 9.80
N GLY A 244 9.53 22.84 8.56
CA GLY A 244 10.75 22.49 7.83
C GLY A 244 11.17 21.01 7.96
N ASN A 245 10.59 20.23 8.87
CA ASN A 245 10.94 18.82 9.01
C ASN A 245 10.05 17.95 8.12
N TYR A 246 10.59 17.42 7.04
CA TYR A 246 9.88 16.55 6.10
C TYR A 246 10.43 15.12 6.11
N CYS A 247 9.55 14.17 5.79
CA CYS A 247 9.93 12.86 5.31
C CYS A 247 9.43 12.66 3.88
N PHE A 248 10.01 11.71 3.17
CA PHE A 248 9.62 11.36 1.82
C PHE A 248 9.07 9.93 1.80
N LEU A 249 7.85 9.77 1.33
CA LEU A 249 7.28 8.47 1.02
C LEU A 249 7.66 8.14 -0.41
N MET A 250 8.27 6.98 -0.60
CA MET A 250 8.85 6.59 -1.88
C MET A 250 8.45 5.16 -2.21
N ASP A 251 8.02 4.95 -3.45
CA ASP A 251 7.87 3.61 -4.02
C ASP A 251 8.90 3.46 -5.14
N LEU A 252 9.59 2.33 -5.13
CA LEU A 252 10.61 1.99 -6.11
C LEU A 252 10.35 0.64 -6.73
N GLU A 253 10.80 0.48 -7.96
CA GLU A 253 10.85 -0.80 -8.64
C GLU A 253 12.01 -1.65 -8.14
N GLY A 254 11.68 -2.82 -7.60
CA GLY A 254 12.66 -3.78 -7.08
C GLY A 254 12.24 -4.37 -5.74
N HIS A 255 12.90 -5.46 -5.38
CA HIS A 255 12.72 -6.16 -4.12
C HIS A 255 13.91 -5.94 -3.20
N VAL A 256 13.74 -5.95 -1.87
CA VAL A 256 14.86 -5.84 -0.90
C VAL A 256 15.89 -6.97 -1.03
N ALA A 257 15.52 -8.06 -1.68
CA ALA A 257 16.41 -9.19 -2.00
C ALA A 257 17.35 -8.88 -3.19
N ASP A 258 17.02 -7.88 -4.01
CA ASP A 258 17.86 -7.47 -5.12
C ASP A 258 19.10 -6.73 -4.59
N GLU A 259 20.29 -7.11 -5.06
CA GLU A 259 21.56 -6.55 -4.58
C GLU A 259 21.61 -5.02 -4.68
N LEU A 260 21.15 -4.47 -5.81
CA LEU A 260 21.13 -3.03 -6.06
C LEU A 260 20.19 -2.31 -5.10
N VAL A 261 19.01 -2.88 -4.83
CA VAL A 261 18.04 -2.32 -3.89
C VAL A 261 18.61 -2.40 -2.47
N ALA A 262 19.10 -3.56 -2.04
CA ALA A 262 19.73 -3.74 -0.73
C ALA A 262 20.90 -2.76 -0.49
N ASP A 263 21.75 -2.55 -1.50
CA ASP A 263 22.83 -1.57 -1.41
C ASP A 263 22.33 -0.13 -1.36
N CYS A 264 21.26 0.20 -2.10
CA CYS A 264 20.58 1.50 -2.01
C CYS A 264 20.08 1.77 -0.59
N LEU A 265 19.29 0.85 -0.02
CA LEU A 265 18.72 0.98 1.34
C LEU A 265 19.83 1.12 2.39
N ARG A 266 20.91 0.33 2.27
CA ARG A 266 22.08 0.43 3.16
C ARG A 266 22.68 1.84 3.13
N ASN A 267 22.85 2.42 1.94
CA ASN A 267 23.42 3.76 1.79
C ASN A 267 22.47 4.86 2.29
N LEU A 268 21.17 4.73 2.04
CA LEU A 268 20.16 5.65 2.58
C LEU A 268 20.21 5.70 4.11
N ASN A 269 20.16 4.53 4.76
CA ASN A 269 20.20 4.40 6.21
C ASN A 269 21.51 4.93 6.82
N MET A 270 22.63 4.71 6.13
CA MET A 270 23.94 5.19 6.57
C MET A 270 24.06 6.72 6.47
N LYS A 271 23.65 7.31 5.34
CA LYS A 271 24.01 8.70 4.97
C LYS A 271 22.90 9.71 5.23
N HIS A 272 21.65 9.38 4.93
CA HIS A 272 20.61 10.39 4.67
C HIS A 272 19.54 10.48 5.75
N GLY A 273 19.39 9.46 6.57
CA GLY A 273 18.56 9.50 7.78
C GLY A 273 17.97 8.17 8.15
N ASP A 274 17.00 8.21 9.06
CA ASP A 274 16.22 7.04 9.42
C ASP A 274 15.38 6.66 8.21
N VAL A 275 15.46 5.38 7.84
CA VAL A 275 14.67 4.80 6.76
C VAL A 275 13.71 3.83 7.40
N LYS A 276 12.41 4.13 7.31
CA LYS A 276 11.36 3.17 7.65
C LYS A 276 11.04 2.36 6.40
N PHE A 277 11.30 1.07 6.48
CA PHE A 277 10.93 0.12 5.45
C PHE A 277 9.45 -0.23 5.59
N LEU A 278 8.67 -0.09 4.51
CA LEU A 278 7.24 -0.40 4.50
C LEU A 278 6.92 -1.70 3.76
N GLY A 279 7.92 -2.43 3.25
CA GLY A 279 7.73 -3.71 2.58
C GLY A 279 8.29 -3.75 1.17
N SER A 280 8.60 -4.97 0.72
CA SER A 280 8.83 -5.32 -0.68
C SER A 280 7.80 -6.36 -1.07
N TYR A 281 7.09 -6.15 -2.17
CA TYR A 281 5.89 -6.91 -2.50
C TYR A 281 5.63 -6.95 -4.01
N PRO A 282 4.84 -7.94 -4.49
CA PRO A 282 4.48 -8.02 -5.91
C PRO A 282 3.73 -6.76 -6.36
N ALA A 283 4.17 -6.17 -7.47
CA ALA A 283 3.50 -5.02 -8.08
C ALA A 283 2.27 -5.48 -8.88
N ALA A 284 1.24 -4.63 -8.94
CA ALA A 284 0.02 -4.90 -9.68
C ALA A 284 0.27 -4.89 -11.19
N GLY A 285 -0.46 -5.75 -11.92
CA GLY A 285 -0.34 -5.93 -13.35
C GLY A 285 0.85 -6.81 -13.76
N SER A 286 1.03 -6.96 -15.07
CA SER A 286 2.12 -7.74 -15.66
C SER A 286 3.00 -6.82 -16.49
N ASN A 287 4.25 -6.52 -16.05
CA ASN A 287 5.20 -5.91 -16.98
C ASN A 287 6.69 -6.20 -16.73
N ASN A 288 7.38 -6.31 -17.87
CA ASN A 288 8.81 -6.25 -18.19
C ASN A 288 9.85 -6.79 -17.19
N ALA A 289 9.92 -8.11 -17.09
CA ALA A 289 11.05 -8.84 -16.50
C ALA A 289 12.41 -8.60 -17.22
N GLU A 290 12.40 -8.13 -18.47
CA GLU A 290 13.58 -8.06 -19.33
C GLU A 290 14.64 -7.06 -18.82
N VAL A 291 14.23 -5.83 -18.44
CA VAL A 291 15.16 -4.78 -17.99
C VAL A 291 15.87 -5.16 -16.68
N ARG A 292 15.16 -5.81 -15.75
CA ARG A 292 15.74 -6.23 -14.46
C ARG A 292 16.69 -7.42 -14.61
N SER A 293 16.38 -8.36 -15.50
CA SER A 293 17.25 -9.51 -15.79
C SER A 293 18.65 -9.06 -16.22
N GLU A 294 18.74 -8.02 -17.07
CA GLU A 294 20.01 -7.47 -17.54
C GLU A 294 20.80 -6.76 -16.42
N ALA A 295 20.12 -5.94 -15.60
CA ALA A 295 20.75 -5.26 -14.47
C ALA A 295 21.31 -6.25 -13.43
N SER A 296 20.57 -7.32 -13.12
CA SER A 296 21.03 -8.37 -12.21
C SER A 296 22.20 -9.17 -12.78
N ALA A 297 22.25 -9.40 -14.10
CA ALA A 297 23.39 -10.07 -14.73
C ALA A 297 24.66 -9.20 -14.69
N ALA A 298 24.54 -7.91 -14.97
CA ALA A 298 25.65 -6.96 -14.89
C ALA A 298 26.21 -6.84 -13.46
N SER A 299 25.33 -6.81 -12.45
CA SER A 299 25.73 -6.80 -11.02
C SER A 299 26.57 -8.02 -10.67
N ARG A 300 26.09 -9.23 -11.01
CA ARG A 300 26.83 -10.48 -10.75
C ARG A 300 28.21 -10.52 -11.41
N LEU A 301 28.30 -10.08 -12.68
CA LEU A 301 29.57 -10.01 -13.39
C LEU A 301 30.54 -9.01 -12.73
N ALA A 302 30.03 -7.87 -12.25
CA ALA A 302 30.83 -6.90 -11.52
C ALA A 302 31.35 -7.46 -10.19
N ASP A 303 30.53 -8.24 -9.48
CA ASP A 303 30.91 -8.91 -8.24
C ASP A 303 31.95 -10.01 -8.45
N GLU A 304 31.80 -10.84 -9.49
CA GLU A 304 32.80 -11.84 -9.87
C GLU A 304 34.14 -11.18 -10.22
N TRP A 305 34.11 -10.10 -10.99
CA TRP A 305 35.30 -9.31 -11.33
C TRP A 305 35.95 -8.69 -10.08
N LEU A 306 35.16 -8.16 -9.16
CA LEU A 306 35.68 -7.58 -7.92
C LEU A 306 36.25 -8.66 -6.98
N ALA A 307 35.63 -9.83 -6.94
CA ALA A 307 36.14 -10.98 -6.19
C ALA A 307 37.48 -11.47 -6.75
N ASP A 308 37.62 -11.55 -8.08
CA ASP A 308 38.91 -11.85 -8.75
C ASP A 308 39.98 -10.83 -8.37
N LEU A 309 39.69 -9.52 -8.44
CA LEU A 309 40.64 -8.48 -8.02
C LEU A 309 41.05 -8.62 -6.55
N ARG A 310 40.09 -8.87 -5.66
CA ARG A 310 40.37 -9.06 -4.21
C ARG A 310 41.22 -10.30 -3.95
N SER A 311 41.06 -11.36 -4.74
CA SER A 311 41.86 -12.58 -4.60
C SER A 311 43.36 -12.36 -4.85
N ARG A 312 43.72 -11.29 -5.57
CA ARG A 312 45.11 -10.93 -5.90
C ARG A 312 45.79 -10.10 -4.82
N ILE A 313 45.08 -9.70 -3.78
CA ILE A 313 45.64 -8.92 -2.67
C ILE A 313 46.51 -9.86 -1.82
N GLN A 314 47.83 -9.62 -1.82
CA GLN A 314 48.77 -10.40 -1.03
C GLN A 314 48.56 -10.16 0.47
N GLY A 315 48.41 -11.24 1.25
CA GLY A 315 48.22 -11.18 2.71
C GLY A 315 46.80 -10.82 3.15
N TRP A 316 45.83 -10.74 2.23
CA TRP A 316 44.42 -10.53 2.56
C TRP A 316 43.76 -11.86 2.97
N PRO A 317 43.05 -11.92 4.12
CA PRO A 317 42.33 -13.13 4.50
C PRO A 317 41.21 -13.44 3.48
N PRO A 318 40.92 -14.71 3.16
CA PRO A 318 39.89 -15.05 2.19
C PRO A 318 38.52 -14.51 2.63
N VAL A 319 37.78 -13.93 1.67
CA VAL A 319 36.41 -13.44 1.92
C VAL A 319 35.51 -14.64 2.22
N VAL A 320 35.03 -14.75 3.45
CA VAL A 320 34.01 -15.72 3.82
C VAL A 320 32.66 -15.18 3.34
N PRO A 321 31.89 -15.89 2.49
CA PRO A 321 30.56 -15.46 2.11
C PRO A 321 29.66 -15.30 3.34
N ALA A 322 28.79 -14.29 3.34
CA ALA A 322 27.97 -13.91 4.49
C ALA A 322 27.05 -15.04 5.02
N THR A 323 26.84 -16.09 4.22
CA THR A 323 26.06 -17.28 4.56
C THR A 323 26.78 -18.28 5.47
N ALA A 324 28.07 -18.06 5.78
CA ALA A 324 28.91 -19.02 6.52
C ALA A 324 29.46 -18.47 7.85
N ARG A 325 28.70 -17.65 8.59
CA ARG A 325 29.03 -17.34 9.99
C ARG A 325 28.32 -18.35 10.93
N PRO A 326 29.04 -19.21 11.66
CA PRO A 326 28.42 -20.01 12.71
C PRO A 326 27.98 -19.08 13.85
N GLY A 327 26.80 -19.36 14.40
CA GLY A 327 26.20 -18.60 15.50
C GLY A 327 27.17 -18.42 16.66
N VAL A 328 27.23 -17.20 17.18
CA VAL A 328 28.00 -16.87 18.38
C VAL A 328 27.40 -17.67 19.53
N ALA A 329 28.07 -18.76 19.92
CA ALA A 329 27.81 -19.45 21.16
C ALA A 329 28.14 -18.49 22.32
N THR A 330 27.15 -18.21 23.15
CA THR A 330 27.27 -17.50 24.41
C THR A 330 28.25 -18.24 25.31
N SER A 331 29.46 -17.72 25.46
CA SER A 331 30.39 -18.19 26.51
C SER A 331 29.94 -17.59 27.84
N VAL A 332 29.37 -18.44 28.69
CA VAL A 332 29.20 -18.17 30.12
C VAL A 332 30.59 -18.06 30.72
N ALA A 333 30.98 -16.86 31.15
CA ALA A 333 32.18 -16.64 31.95
C ALA A 333 31.76 -16.61 33.44
N GLU A 334 32.19 -17.63 34.17
CA GLU A 334 32.13 -17.71 35.63
C GLU A 334 33.06 -16.66 36.28
N GLY A 335 32.60 -16.10 37.40
CA GLY A 335 33.45 -15.83 38.56
C GLY A 335 34.25 -14.52 38.59
N GLY A 336 33.75 -13.52 39.32
CA GLY A 336 34.54 -12.37 39.77
C GLY A 336 33.71 -11.42 40.62
N GLY A 337 33.63 -11.70 41.92
CA GLY A 337 32.84 -10.94 42.89
C GLY A 337 33.32 -9.51 43.07
N PHE A 338 32.36 -8.60 43.25
CA PHE A 338 32.59 -7.25 43.73
C PHE A 338 31.69 -7.03 44.95
N GLU A 339 32.32 -6.90 46.12
CA GLU A 339 31.68 -6.64 47.40
C GLU A 339 31.65 -5.11 47.62
N PRO A 340 30.51 -4.51 48.02
CA PRO A 340 30.45 -3.08 48.29
C PRO A 340 30.85 -2.78 49.74
N PRO A 341 31.47 -1.63 50.05
CA PRO A 341 31.64 -1.19 51.42
C PRO A 341 30.44 -0.36 51.86
N GLU A 342 29.89 -0.72 53.02
CA GLU A 342 29.13 0.15 53.93
C GLU A 342 29.71 -0.02 55.34
N PRO A 343 29.48 0.90 56.29
CA PRO A 343 28.53 2.03 56.26
C PRO A 343 29.15 3.43 56.33
#